data_AF-A0A1I2B118-F1
#
_entry.id   AF-A0A1I2B118-F1
#
_cell.length_a   1.000
_cell.length_b   1.000
_cell.length_c   1.000
_cell.angle_alpha   90.00
_cell.angle_beta   90.00
_cell.angle_gamma   90.00
#
_symmetry.space_group_name_H-M   'P 1'
#
loop_
_entity.id
_entity.type
_entity.pdbx_description
1 polymer ?
#
loop_
_entity_poly.entity_id
_entity_poly.type
_entity_poly.pdbx_seq_one_letter_code
_entity_poly.pdbx_strand_id
1 'polypeptide(L)'
;MQEELKKQRKMLLVLTQINDLATVNQLINIEDRLSELVEVIVDNEQIHTLIARKKPQLIVNGRQFQIALDWYNQMPPYLFPNPLPLSKEVFLGTIFGLLGNLEKAWNYLEGNSLLTEWDTMIRILNSYPIDFEIIKNQKIISDFDQYRYLHNLAIAYNYAYFEKHNIPIIKQSYLQAIERATSHEYKLFTTKHFANFLLDIGQATEAEKMLKEALQITNREDVKASLQFDLVKALMSKLAVPYQVELVTELKKLLWECLQFYEKNQIWAEAGILLIDASFIANIDNSFSESLGYISKAIKYLESEDLTELVGEAYMRKGTLLYSWSKNGNPQFYRPALEAFQEALRTFTKEQAPETFAEIHHQLGILYAEMPDEDKKRSVWAALSSSSFKEALAFYTKEAYPYQYATICNNYANAITHYPQMKKGDNYQKALDLYKEALDIRTAQDFPFERALTLINFLEASWLVGNENDTFYQERYEEMLEKAMEIKNLVSDEKLIAEANRHLEDLKRLEKKVVLHLLK
;
A
#
# COMPACT_ATOMS: atom_id res chain seq x y z
N MET A 1 34.79 8.36 -0.37
CA MET A 1 34.70 7.29 0.65
C MET A 1 34.78 7.75 2.10
N GLN A 2 35.93 8.14 2.71
CA GLN A 2 35.95 8.54 4.14
C GLN A 2 35.23 9.87 4.46
N GLU A 3 35.32 10.88 3.59
CA GLU A 3 34.52 12.12 3.71
C GLU A 3 33.02 11.89 3.44
N GLU A 4 32.71 10.91 2.60
CA GLU A 4 31.35 10.49 2.22
C GLU A 4 30.67 9.75 3.37
N LEU A 5 31.41 8.85 4.03
CA LEU A 5 31.03 8.21 5.30
C LEU A 5 30.87 9.23 6.44
N LYS A 6 31.69 10.30 6.46
CA LYS A 6 31.50 11.42 7.41
C LYS A 6 30.25 12.25 7.10
N LYS A 7 29.88 12.45 5.83
CA LYS A 7 28.63 13.12 5.42
C LYS A 7 27.39 12.28 5.72
N GLN A 8 27.49 10.95 5.65
CA GLN A 8 26.42 10.03 6.07
C GLN A 8 26.17 10.06 7.59
N ARG A 9 27.17 10.41 8.41
CA ARG A 9 27.00 10.58 9.87
C ARG A 9 26.30 11.88 10.29
N LYS A 10 26.20 12.86 9.39
CA LYS A 10 25.49 14.12 9.68
C LYS A 10 23.99 13.86 9.64
N MET A 11 23.34 13.92 10.79
CA MET A 11 21.92 13.57 10.94
C MET A 11 21.01 14.81 11.01
N LEU A 12 21.55 15.98 11.32
CA LEU A 12 20.81 17.24 11.47
C LEU A 12 21.51 18.40 10.76
N LEU A 13 20.72 19.29 10.15
CA LEU A 13 21.22 20.49 9.48
C LEU A 13 20.91 21.74 10.31
N VAL A 14 21.89 22.63 10.47
CA VAL A 14 21.69 23.97 11.02
C VAL A 14 22.00 24.98 9.92
N LEU A 15 20.98 25.62 9.40
CA LEU A 15 21.06 26.70 8.44
C LEU A 15 21.25 28.01 9.20
N THR A 16 22.30 28.77 8.89
CA THR A 16 22.63 30.01 9.61
C THR A 16 23.23 31.07 8.68
N GLN A 17 23.20 32.34 9.11
CA GLN A 17 23.86 33.42 8.40
C GLN A 17 25.31 33.59 8.87
N ILE A 18 26.16 34.22 8.06
CA ILE A 18 27.57 34.49 8.40
C ILE A 18 27.71 35.16 9.78
N ASN A 19 26.80 36.07 10.11
CA ASN A 19 26.83 36.82 11.36
C ASN A 19 26.57 35.95 12.61
N ASP A 20 25.83 34.87 12.46
CA ASP A 20 25.43 33.99 13.57
C ASP A 20 26.30 32.73 13.68
N LEU A 21 27.11 32.45 12.65
CA LEU A 21 27.95 31.26 12.54
C LEU A 21 28.85 31.04 13.76
N ALA A 22 29.48 32.09 14.27
CA ALA A 22 30.35 32.00 15.43
C ALA A 22 29.58 31.51 16.67
N THR A 23 28.40 32.08 16.92
CA THR A 23 27.51 31.71 18.02
C THR A 23 27.04 30.26 17.89
N VAL A 24 26.58 29.86 16.69
CA VAL A 24 26.11 28.49 16.43
C VAL A 24 27.22 27.47 16.67
N ASN A 25 28.42 27.72 16.13
CA ASN A 25 29.57 26.84 16.34
C ASN A 25 29.98 26.78 17.82
N GLN A 26 29.95 27.91 18.53
CA GLN A 26 30.23 27.92 19.96
C GLN A 26 29.25 27.03 20.74
N LEU A 27 27.94 27.12 20.45
CA LEU A 27 26.93 26.28 21.10
C LEU A 27 27.12 24.79 20.78
N ILE A 28 27.34 24.44 19.51
CA ILE A 28 27.55 23.03 19.10
C ILE A 28 28.80 22.44 19.78
N ASN A 29 29.86 23.23 19.94
CA ASN A 29 31.11 22.77 20.55
C ASN A 29 31.07 22.67 22.08
N ILE A 30 29.95 23.02 22.74
CA ILE A 30 29.73 22.75 24.17
C ILE A 30 29.68 21.24 24.43
N GLU A 31 29.11 20.49 23.49
CA GLU A 31 28.91 19.05 23.60
C GLU A 31 29.97 18.32 22.79
N ASP A 32 30.71 17.44 23.48
CA ASP A 32 31.76 16.67 22.84
C ASP A 32 31.18 15.85 21.67
N ARG A 33 31.86 15.94 20.52
CA ARG A 33 31.51 15.25 19.27
C ARG A 33 30.13 15.57 18.67
N LEU A 34 29.36 16.54 19.19
CA LEU A 34 28.09 16.94 18.57
C LEU A 34 28.30 17.48 17.13
N SER A 35 29.44 18.12 16.91
CA SER A 35 29.89 18.55 15.58
C SER A 35 30.15 17.39 14.61
N GLU A 36 30.12 16.12 15.03
CA GLU A 36 30.13 14.97 14.11
C GLU A 36 28.74 14.65 13.56
N LEU A 37 27.67 15.05 14.28
CA LEU A 37 26.27 14.74 13.94
C LEU A 37 25.54 15.93 13.30
N VAL A 38 25.97 17.16 13.58
CA VAL A 38 25.34 18.38 13.09
C VAL A 38 26.13 19.00 11.94
N GLU A 39 25.51 19.24 10.81
CA GLU A 39 26.09 19.97 9.67
C GLU A 39 25.63 21.43 9.72
N VAL A 40 26.56 22.35 9.95
CA VAL A 40 26.26 23.79 9.90
C VAL A 40 26.48 24.29 8.48
N ILE A 41 25.46 24.90 7.90
CA ILE A 41 25.46 25.41 6.55
C ILE A 41 25.25 26.92 6.62
N VAL A 42 26.22 27.66 6.08
CA VAL A 42 26.20 29.12 6.04
C VAL A 42 25.56 29.56 4.74
N ASP A 43 24.47 30.33 4.86
CA ASP A 43 23.72 30.84 3.72
C ASP A 43 24.44 32.00 3.02
N ASN A 44 24.43 31.96 1.69
CA ASN A 44 24.89 33.00 0.77
C ASN A 44 23.81 33.30 -0.31
N GLU A 45 22.51 33.07 -0.04
CA GLU A 45 21.31 33.33 -0.88
C GLU A 45 20.62 32.08 -1.52
N GLN A 46 20.77 30.86 -1.00
CA GLN A 46 20.11 29.66 -1.59
C GLN A 46 19.57 28.63 -0.59
N ILE A 47 18.79 29.06 0.41
CA ILE A 47 18.09 28.16 1.34
C ILE A 47 17.23 27.11 0.60
N HIS A 48 16.61 27.45 -0.53
CA HIS A 48 15.69 26.55 -1.24
C HIS A 48 16.34 25.34 -1.92
N THR A 49 17.64 25.39 -2.26
CA THR A 49 18.33 24.23 -2.88
C THR A 49 18.90 23.26 -1.85
N LEU A 50 18.97 23.64 -0.57
CA LEU A 50 19.52 22.84 0.53
C LEU A 50 18.45 22.12 1.38
N ILE A 51 17.19 22.54 1.30
CA ILE A 51 16.06 21.97 2.08
C ILE A 51 15.64 20.56 1.61
N ALA A 52 16.01 20.14 0.39
CA ALA A 52 15.60 18.84 -0.15
C ALA A 52 16.31 17.61 0.46
N ARG A 53 17.08 17.79 1.54
CA ARG A 53 17.65 16.67 2.30
C ARG A 53 16.63 16.23 3.35
N LYS A 54 16.17 14.98 3.29
CA LYS A 54 15.34 14.30 4.30
C LYS A 54 16.10 14.15 5.63
N LYS A 55 16.34 15.27 6.30
CA LYS A 55 17.01 15.42 7.60
C LYS A 55 16.33 16.54 8.38
N PRO A 56 16.21 16.46 9.71
CA PRO A 56 15.77 17.58 10.54
C PRO A 56 16.63 18.83 10.31
N GLN A 57 15.97 19.99 10.25
CA GLN A 57 16.64 21.26 9.96
C GLN A 57 16.26 22.32 10.98
N LEU A 58 17.26 23.06 11.44
CA LEU A 58 17.09 24.27 12.24
C LEU A 58 17.51 25.48 11.41
N ILE A 59 16.72 26.54 11.45
CA ILE A 59 17.01 27.81 10.76
C ILE A 59 17.29 28.86 11.82
N VAL A 60 18.53 29.32 11.91
CA VAL A 60 19.00 30.32 12.87
C VAL A 60 19.00 31.70 12.23
N ASN A 61 18.41 32.67 12.90
CA ASN A 61 18.40 34.07 12.48
C ASN A 61 18.54 34.99 13.71
N GLY A 62 19.71 35.57 13.88
CA GLY A 62 20.04 36.43 15.01
C GLY A 62 19.98 35.66 16.34
N ARG A 63 19.18 36.18 17.29
CA ARG A 63 19.04 35.60 18.63
C ARG A 63 17.94 34.54 18.74
N GLN A 64 17.45 34.06 17.60
CA GLN A 64 16.32 33.14 17.52
C GLN A 64 16.59 32.06 16.49
N PHE A 65 15.83 30.98 16.58
CA PHE A 65 15.81 29.93 15.56
C PHE A 65 14.42 29.30 15.46
N GLN A 66 14.20 28.54 14.40
CA GLN A 66 12.99 27.75 14.19
C GLN A 66 13.34 26.34 13.72
N ILE A 67 12.44 25.39 14.00
CA ILE A 67 12.48 24.04 13.43
C ILE A 67 11.77 24.10 12.07
N ALA A 68 12.42 23.63 11.02
CA ALA A 68 11.80 23.58 9.69
C ALA A 68 10.65 22.56 9.65
N LEU A 69 9.65 22.82 8.80
CA LEU A 69 8.55 21.88 8.57
C LEU A 69 9.05 20.58 7.93
N ASP A 70 8.56 19.45 8.44
CA ASP A 70 8.93 18.12 7.98
C ASP A 70 8.00 17.61 6.87
N TRP A 71 8.38 17.85 5.62
CA TRP A 71 7.62 17.39 4.46
C TRP A 71 7.79 15.91 4.12
N TYR A 72 8.60 15.17 4.89
CA TYR A 72 8.98 13.78 4.61
C TYR A 72 8.57 12.79 5.72
N ASN A 73 7.73 13.24 6.66
CA ASN A 73 7.17 12.43 7.75
C ASN A 73 8.26 11.69 8.58
N GLN A 74 9.40 12.32 8.83
CA GLN A 74 10.44 11.82 9.74
C GLN A 74 9.99 11.84 11.20
N MET A 75 9.09 12.77 11.54
CA MET A 75 8.53 12.95 12.88
C MET A 75 7.01 13.15 12.77
N PRO A 76 6.24 12.95 13.88
CA PRO A 76 4.86 13.39 13.91
C PRO A 76 4.81 14.87 13.52
N PRO A 77 3.78 15.31 12.78
CA PRO A 77 3.68 16.68 12.29
C PRO A 77 3.31 17.69 13.38
N TYR A 78 3.90 17.56 14.56
CA TYR A 78 3.71 18.44 15.69
C TYR A 78 4.51 19.72 15.49
N LEU A 79 3.84 20.87 15.62
CA LEU A 79 4.49 22.16 15.51
C LEU A 79 4.97 22.65 16.87
N PHE A 80 6.23 23.04 16.96
CA PHE A 80 6.81 23.70 18.14
C PHE A 80 6.55 25.21 18.12
N PRO A 81 6.70 25.91 19.27
CA PRO A 81 6.66 27.37 19.29
C PRO A 81 7.66 27.98 18.30
N ASN A 82 7.27 29.08 17.64
CA ASN A 82 8.12 29.77 16.67
C ASN A 82 7.95 31.29 16.84
N PRO A 83 9.04 32.05 17.05
CA PRO A 83 10.44 31.62 17.13
C PRO A 83 10.84 31.04 18.49
N LEU A 84 11.89 30.21 18.49
CA LEU A 84 12.58 29.75 19.70
C LEU A 84 13.78 30.65 20.00
N PRO A 85 14.09 30.93 21.28
CA PRO A 85 15.27 31.70 21.64
C PRO A 85 16.55 30.87 21.42
N LEU A 86 17.58 31.49 20.83
CA LEU A 86 18.90 30.87 20.66
C LEU A 86 19.71 30.91 21.97
N SER A 87 19.23 30.20 23.00
CA SER A 87 19.97 29.93 24.23
C SER A 87 20.62 28.54 24.19
N LYS A 88 21.61 28.31 25.05
CA LYS A 88 22.27 27.01 25.20
C LYS A 88 21.24 25.90 25.45
N GLU A 89 20.36 26.13 26.42
CA GLU A 89 19.36 25.19 26.91
C GLU A 89 18.38 24.79 25.79
N VAL A 90 17.77 25.79 25.15
CA VAL A 90 16.75 25.56 24.13
C VAL A 90 17.35 25.01 22.84
N PHE A 91 18.49 25.53 22.39
CA PHE A 91 19.13 25.08 21.16
C PHE A 91 19.68 23.64 21.26
N LEU A 92 20.45 23.34 22.31
CA LEU A 92 21.00 21.98 22.50
C LEU A 92 19.92 20.97 22.86
N GLY A 93 18.95 21.37 23.69
CA GLY A 93 17.78 20.54 23.99
C GLY A 93 17.00 20.15 22.73
N THR A 94 16.80 21.10 21.82
CA THR A 94 16.12 20.86 20.53
C THR A 94 16.95 19.97 19.61
N ILE A 95 18.26 20.20 19.49
CA ILE A 95 19.16 19.35 18.69
C ILE A 95 19.11 17.91 19.18
N PHE A 96 19.25 17.67 20.49
CA PHE A 96 19.21 16.31 21.03
C PHE A 96 17.84 15.66 20.87
N GLY A 97 16.75 16.42 21.01
CA GLY A 97 15.41 15.93 20.72
C GLY A 97 15.26 15.45 19.27
N LEU A 98 15.71 16.26 18.31
CA LEU A 98 15.68 15.93 16.87
C LEU A 98 16.64 14.78 16.50
N LEU A 99 17.71 14.59 17.26
CA LEU A 99 18.63 13.45 17.13
C LEU A 99 18.13 12.18 17.86
N GLY A 100 16.96 12.23 18.51
CA GLY A 100 16.40 11.12 19.27
C GLY A 100 17.08 10.83 20.61
N ASN A 101 17.99 11.69 21.07
CA ASN A 101 18.61 11.57 22.40
C ASN A 101 17.75 12.30 23.45
N LEU A 102 16.66 11.63 23.83
CA LEU A 102 15.63 12.19 24.70
C LEU A 102 16.15 12.51 26.12
N GLU A 103 17.10 11.72 26.64
CA GLU A 103 17.70 11.95 27.96
C GLU A 103 18.48 13.27 27.99
N LYS A 104 19.35 13.50 26.99
CA LYS A 104 20.06 14.78 26.91
C LYS A 104 19.12 15.95 26.64
N ALA A 105 18.12 15.75 25.78
CA ALA A 105 17.10 16.77 25.53
C ALA A 105 16.40 17.18 26.83
N TRP A 106 16.04 16.20 27.67
CA TRP A 106 15.42 16.43 28.98
C TRP A 106 16.31 17.24 29.90
N ASN A 107 17.58 16.86 30.05
CA ASN A 107 18.53 17.55 30.92
C ASN A 107 18.74 19.01 30.51
N TYR A 108 18.78 19.30 29.21
CA TYR A 108 18.91 20.68 28.71
C TYR A 108 17.63 21.51 28.89
N LEU A 109 16.47 20.87 28.85
CA LEU A 109 15.17 21.53 28.92
C LEU A 109 14.51 21.45 30.30
N GLU A 110 15.25 21.01 31.33
CA GLU A 110 14.73 20.95 32.70
C GLU A 110 14.29 22.35 33.16
N GLY A 111 13.04 22.46 33.61
CA GLY A 111 12.42 23.73 33.99
C GLY A 111 12.00 24.63 32.82
N ASN A 112 12.17 24.19 31.58
CA ASN A 112 11.70 24.89 30.38
C ASN A 112 10.35 24.34 29.89
N SER A 113 9.44 25.22 29.46
CA SER A 113 8.13 24.80 28.92
C SER A 113 8.24 23.99 27.62
N LEU A 114 9.36 24.05 26.91
CA LEU A 114 9.58 23.23 25.71
C LEU A 114 9.65 21.73 26.04
N LEU A 115 9.94 21.37 27.29
CA LEU A 115 9.98 19.97 27.72
C LEU A 115 8.62 19.28 27.58
N THR A 116 7.52 19.99 27.91
CA THR A 116 6.16 19.45 27.75
C THR A 116 5.75 19.33 26.27
N GLU A 117 6.28 20.19 25.42
CA GLU A 117 6.09 20.12 23.96
C GLU A 117 6.75 18.85 23.39
N TRP A 118 7.98 18.55 23.81
CA TRP A 118 8.70 17.32 23.46
C TRP A 118 8.00 16.07 24.00
N ASP A 119 7.60 16.06 25.27
CA ASP A 119 6.86 14.93 25.86
C ASP A 119 5.58 14.63 25.08
N THR A 120 4.81 15.67 24.70
CA THR A 120 3.60 15.52 23.88
C THR A 120 3.92 14.88 22.54
N MET A 121 4.92 15.38 21.82
CA MET A 121 5.32 14.85 20.51
C MET A 121 5.82 13.40 20.60
N ILE A 122 6.59 13.05 21.63
CA ILE A 122 7.08 11.67 21.85
C ILE A 122 5.92 10.73 22.16
N ARG A 123 4.93 11.18 22.93
CA ARG A 123 3.71 10.41 23.17
C ARG A 123 2.94 10.15 21.89
N ILE A 124 2.80 11.15 21.02
CA ILE A 124 2.19 10.97 19.69
C ILE A 124 2.98 9.91 18.90
N LEU A 125 4.31 10.04 18.84
CA LEU A 125 5.17 9.12 18.07
C LEU A 125 5.03 7.66 18.53
N ASN A 126 4.87 7.43 19.83
CA ASN A 126 4.80 6.09 20.41
C ASN A 126 3.37 5.64 20.71
N SER A 127 2.36 6.37 20.21
CA SER A 127 0.94 6.11 20.48
C SER A 127 0.63 5.93 21.97
N TYR A 128 1.22 6.79 22.81
CA TYR A 128 0.89 6.87 24.23
C TYR A 128 -0.24 7.87 24.49
N PRO A 129 -1.03 7.70 25.56
CA PRO A 129 -2.02 8.67 25.99
C PRO A 129 -1.39 10.06 26.23
N ILE A 130 -2.12 11.09 25.80
CA ILE A 130 -1.76 12.50 25.97
C ILE A 130 -2.78 13.17 26.88
N ASP A 131 -2.31 14.01 27.78
CA ASP A 131 -3.19 14.93 28.49
C ASP A 131 -3.56 16.12 27.58
N PHE A 132 -4.79 16.11 27.06
CA PHE A 132 -5.28 17.17 26.18
C PHE A 132 -5.37 18.53 26.86
N GLU A 133 -5.42 18.58 28.20
CA GLU A 133 -5.38 19.85 28.91
C GLU A 133 -4.04 20.56 28.71
N ILE A 134 -2.94 19.83 28.46
CA ILE A 134 -1.65 20.44 28.11
C ILE A 134 -1.76 21.22 26.81
N ILE A 135 -2.41 20.65 25.79
CA ILE A 135 -2.59 21.30 24.48
C ILE A 135 -3.58 22.46 24.60
N LYS A 136 -4.71 22.26 25.30
CA LYS A 136 -5.75 23.30 25.47
C LYS A 136 -5.29 24.49 26.30
N ASN A 137 -4.38 24.29 27.25
CA ASN A 137 -3.85 25.34 28.10
C ASN A 137 -2.61 26.02 27.51
N GLN A 138 -2.25 25.73 26.24
CA GLN A 138 -1.18 26.44 25.55
C GLN A 138 -1.49 27.95 25.51
N LYS A 139 -0.46 28.75 25.81
CA LYS A 139 -0.58 30.20 25.86
C LYS A 139 -0.70 30.76 24.44
N ILE A 140 -1.86 31.31 24.10
CA ILE A 140 -2.11 31.94 22.81
C ILE A 140 -1.77 33.43 22.92
N ILE A 141 -0.65 33.86 22.33
CA ILE A 141 -0.21 35.27 22.33
C ILE A 141 -0.04 35.85 20.92
N SER A 142 -0.12 35.04 19.89
CA SER A 142 0.00 35.42 18.49
C SER A 142 -0.96 34.65 17.59
N ASP A 143 -1.16 35.13 16.36
CA ASP A 143 -1.93 34.40 15.34
C ASP A 143 -1.28 33.04 15.02
N PHE A 144 0.06 32.95 15.09
CA PHE A 144 0.77 31.69 14.92
C PHE A 144 0.46 30.72 16.04
N ASP A 145 0.40 31.17 17.30
CA ASP A 145 0.02 30.29 18.42
C ASP A 145 -1.41 29.78 18.28
N GLN A 146 -2.33 30.60 17.78
CA GLN A 146 -3.70 30.17 17.50
C GLN A 146 -3.75 29.10 16.41
N TYR A 147 -3.04 29.32 15.30
CA TYR A 147 -2.91 28.32 14.24
C TYR A 147 -2.27 27.02 14.75
N ARG A 148 -1.13 27.15 15.44
CA ARG A 148 -0.35 26.05 16.01
C ARG A 148 -1.21 25.21 16.95
N TYR A 149 -1.97 25.84 17.84
CA TYR A 149 -2.88 25.17 18.75
C TYR A 149 -3.90 24.31 17.98
N LEU A 150 -4.57 24.88 16.97
CA LEU A 150 -5.57 24.15 16.18
C LEU A 150 -4.94 23.01 15.37
N HIS A 151 -3.75 23.24 14.80
CA HIS A 151 -2.99 22.23 14.08
C HIS A 151 -2.62 21.07 15.02
N ASN A 152 -1.95 21.36 16.13
CA ASN A 152 -1.51 20.35 17.08
C ASN A 152 -2.67 19.61 17.73
N LEU A 153 -3.82 20.27 17.92
CA LEU A 153 -5.04 19.62 18.37
C LEU A 153 -5.55 18.62 17.33
N ALA A 154 -5.54 18.97 16.04
CA ALA A 154 -5.90 18.05 14.96
C ALA A 154 -4.93 16.86 14.90
N ILE A 155 -3.61 17.09 15.02
CA ILE A 155 -2.60 16.03 15.07
C ILE A 155 -2.81 15.12 16.28
N ALA A 156 -3.03 15.69 17.46
CA ALA A 156 -3.29 14.92 18.67
C ALA A 156 -4.56 14.08 18.53
N TYR A 157 -5.67 14.63 18.01
CA TYR A 157 -6.88 13.84 17.76
C TYR A 157 -6.70 12.74 16.71
N ASN A 158 -5.77 12.91 15.78
CA ASN A 158 -5.54 11.97 14.69
C ASN A 158 -4.60 10.81 15.07
N TYR A 159 -3.49 11.11 15.76
CA TYR A 159 -2.39 10.17 15.97
C TYR A 159 -2.24 9.70 17.42
N ALA A 160 -2.78 10.41 18.40
CA ALA A 160 -2.69 9.98 19.80
C ALA A 160 -3.58 8.75 20.04
N TYR A 161 -3.26 7.98 21.08
CA TYR A 161 -4.07 6.83 21.44
C TYR A 161 -5.45 7.27 21.97
N PHE A 162 -6.50 6.71 21.37
CA PHE A 162 -7.89 6.82 21.82
C PHE A 162 -8.57 5.45 21.82
N GLU A 163 -9.48 5.25 22.77
CA GLU A 163 -10.42 4.12 22.73
C GLU A 163 -11.37 4.23 21.51
N LYS A 164 -11.70 5.46 21.09
CA LYS A 164 -12.53 5.72 19.90
C LYS A 164 -12.25 7.09 19.28
N HIS A 165 -11.87 7.09 18.00
CA HIS A 165 -11.63 8.32 17.23
C HIS A 165 -12.95 8.98 16.81
N ASN A 166 -13.06 10.30 17.03
CA ASN A 166 -14.22 11.09 16.58
C ASN A 166 -13.88 11.79 15.26
N ILE A 167 -14.15 11.10 14.15
CA ILE A 167 -13.86 11.56 12.78
C ILE A 167 -14.36 13.00 12.51
N PRO A 168 -15.61 13.38 12.84
CA PRO A 168 -16.07 14.76 12.70
C PRO A 168 -15.20 15.81 13.42
N ILE A 169 -14.76 15.54 14.65
CA ILE A 169 -13.91 16.46 15.42
C ILE A 169 -12.53 16.61 14.77
N ILE A 170 -11.93 15.50 14.30
CA ILE A 170 -10.64 15.52 13.61
C ILE A 170 -10.75 16.39 12.34
N LYS A 171 -11.75 16.12 11.49
CA LYS A 171 -12.01 16.90 10.27
C LYS A 171 -12.17 18.39 10.57
N GLN A 172 -13.02 18.73 11.55
CA GLN A 172 -13.27 20.12 11.90
C GLN A 172 -12.00 20.82 12.41
N SER A 173 -11.18 20.12 13.20
CA SER A 173 -9.92 20.66 13.72
C SER A 173 -8.93 20.97 12.61
N TYR A 174 -8.78 20.08 11.62
CA TYR A 174 -7.95 20.33 10.44
C TYR A 174 -8.46 21.53 9.62
N LEU A 175 -9.77 21.59 9.36
CA LEU A 175 -10.36 22.70 8.59
C LEU A 175 -10.14 24.06 9.27
N GLN A 176 -10.33 24.12 10.59
CA GLN A 176 -10.08 25.34 11.38
C GLN A 176 -8.60 25.73 11.36
N ALA A 177 -7.70 24.75 11.47
CA ALA A 177 -6.26 25.01 11.37
C ALA A 177 -5.86 25.53 9.98
N ILE A 178 -6.42 24.97 8.90
CA ILE A 178 -6.17 25.43 7.52
C ILE A 178 -6.65 26.87 7.31
N GLU A 179 -7.83 27.22 7.85
CA GLU A 179 -8.40 28.57 7.76
C GLU A 179 -7.56 29.60 8.51
N ARG A 180 -6.96 29.20 9.65
CA ARG A 180 -6.17 30.07 10.53
C ARG A 180 -4.69 30.11 10.21
N ALA A 181 -4.23 29.34 9.22
CA ALA A 181 -2.81 29.29 8.86
C ALA A 181 -2.23 30.68 8.55
N THR A 182 -1.13 31.01 9.21
CA THR A 182 -0.49 32.33 9.12
C THR A 182 0.36 32.52 7.86
N SER A 183 0.60 31.46 7.10
CA SER A 183 1.33 31.50 5.83
C SER A 183 0.82 30.42 4.86
N HIS A 184 1.16 30.56 3.57
CA HIS A 184 0.89 29.51 2.60
C HIS A 184 1.59 28.19 2.96
N GLU A 185 2.79 28.21 3.52
CA GLU A 185 3.53 26.99 3.88
C GLU A 185 2.84 26.21 5.00
N TYR A 186 2.44 26.91 6.06
CA TYR A 186 1.68 26.31 7.16
C TYR A 186 0.31 25.79 6.71
N LYS A 187 -0.36 26.52 5.81
CA LYS A 187 -1.61 26.07 5.21
C LYS A 187 -1.41 24.75 4.46
N LEU A 188 -0.42 24.69 3.59
CA LEU A 188 -0.10 23.50 2.80
C LEU A 188 0.33 22.33 3.68
N PHE A 189 1.06 22.59 4.76
CA PHE A 189 1.52 21.57 5.69
C PHE A 189 0.34 20.91 6.40
N THR A 190 -0.59 21.70 6.94
CA THR A 190 -1.83 21.17 7.51
C THR A 190 -2.68 20.45 6.46
N THR A 191 -2.81 21.01 5.25
CA THR A 191 -3.54 20.40 4.14
C THR A 191 -3.00 19.01 3.78
N LYS A 192 -1.67 18.85 3.73
CA LYS A 192 -1.03 17.56 3.47
C LYS A 192 -1.46 16.51 4.50
N HIS A 193 -1.34 16.82 5.79
CA HIS A 193 -1.69 15.87 6.85
C HIS A 193 -3.20 15.63 6.96
N PHE A 194 -4.02 16.63 6.63
CA PHE A 194 -5.46 16.41 6.52
C PHE A 194 -5.79 15.46 5.36
N ALA A 195 -5.13 15.61 4.21
CA ALA A 195 -5.28 14.68 3.09
C ALA A 195 -4.84 13.26 3.45
N ASN A 196 -3.73 13.09 4.20
CA ASN A 196 -3.33 11.77 4.71
C ASN A 196 -4.43 11.15 5.58
N PHE A 197 -4.97 11.90 6.55
CA PHE A 197 -6.09 11.44 7.36
C PHE A 197 -7.31 11.02 6.52
N LEU A 198 -7.67 11.81 5.50
CA LEU A 198 -8.76 11.47 4.60
C LEU A 198 -8.50 10.16 3.85
N LEU A 199 -7.27 9.91 3.42
CA LEU A 199 -6.88 8.65 2.78
C LEU A 199 -7.02 7.46 3.75
N ASP A 200 -6.58 7.63 5.00
CA ASP A 200 -6.67 6.58 6.03
C ASP A 200 -8.12 6.16 6.31
N ILE A 201 -9.08 7.09 6.16
CA ILE A 201 -10.52 6.81 6.30
C ILE A 201 -11.24 6.52 4.97
N GLY A 202 -10.50 6.28 3.89
CA GLY A 202 -11.04 5.88 2.58
C GLY A 202 -11.69 7.01 1.77
N GLN A 203 -11.44 8.28 2.10
CA GLN A 203 -12.04 9.45 1.44
C GLN A 203 -11.12 10.06 0.37
N ALA A 204 -10.68 9.21 -0.55
CA ALA A 204 -9.72 9.54 -1.60
C ALA A 204 -10.15 10.71 -2.51
N THR A 205 -11.43 10.81 -2.85
CA THR A 205 -11.94 11.89 -3.72
C THR A 205 -11.82 13.29 -3.07
N GLU A 206 -12.05 13.37 -1.74
CA GLU A 206 -11.89 14.62 -1.00
C GLU A 206 -10.41 14.99 -0.86
N ALA A 207 -9.57 14.00 -0.55
CA ALA A 207 -8.11 14.17 -0.51
C ALA A 207 -7.55 14.65 -1.85
N GLU A 208 -7.93 14.00 -2.96
CA GLU A 208 -7.51 14.36 -4.32
C GLU A 208 -7.83 15.82 -4.64
N LYS A 209 -9.08 16.24 -4.42
CA LYS A 209 -9.51 17.61 -4.69
C LYS A 209 -8.65 18.62 -3.93
N MET A 210 -8.46 18.37 -2.63
CA MET A 210 -7.72 19.26 -1.74
C MET A 210 -6.25 19.35 -2.13
N LEU A 211 -5.62 18.22 -2.48
CA LEU A 211 -4.23 18.16 -2.93
C LEU A 211 -4.04 18.87 -4.29
N LYS A 212 -4.97 18.70 -5.23
CA LYS A 212 -4.94 19.42 -6.52
C LYS A 212 -5.02 20.94 -6.34
N GLU A 213 -5.86 21.41 -5.42
CA GLU A 213 -5.94 22.83 -5.05
C GLU A 213 -4.65 23.31 -4.36
N ALA A 214 -4.11 22.52 -3.43
CA ALA A 214 -2.86 22.81 -2.72
C ALA A 214 -1.66 22.96 -3.66
N LEU A 215 -1.57 22.12 -4.69
CA LEU A 215 -0.51 22.17 -5.69
C LEU A 215 -0.47 23.47 -6.50
N GLN A 216 -1.57 24.23 -6.58
CA GLN A 216 -1.61 25.53 -7.27
C GLN A 216 -1.03 26.69 -6.43
N ILE A 217 -0.79 26.47 -5.13
CA ILE A 217 -0.38 27.53 -4.20
C ILE A 217 1.14 27.63 -4.08
N THR A 218 1.88 26.54 -4.31
CA THR A 218 3.33 26.47 -4.08
C THR A 218 4.14 26.43 -5.38
N ASN A 219 5.27 27.15 -5.37
CA ASN A 219 6.32 27.04 -6.38
C ASN A 219 7.57 26.32 -5.86
N ARG A 220 7.55 25.86 -4.60
CA ARG A 220 8.65 25.11 -3.98
C ARG A 220 8.63 23.66 -4.44
N GLU A 221 9.73 23.20 -5.04
CA GLU A 221 9.83 21.84 -5.61
C GLU A 221 9.63 20.73 -4.57
N ASP A 222 10.17 20.90 -3.36
CA ASP A 222 10.08 19.93 -2.27
C ASP A 222 8.66 19.79 -1.72
N VAL A 223 7.99 20.92 -1.49
CA VAL A 223 6.58 20.94 -1.07
C VAL A 223 5.69 20.34 -2.16
N LYS A 224 5.95 20.69 -3.42
CA LYS A 224 5.21 20.14 -4.56
C LYS A 224 5.37 18.62 -4.63
N ALA A 225 6.58 18.10 -4.55
CA ALA A 225 6.84 16.65 -4.61
C ALA A 225 6.19 15.89 -3.43
N SER A 226 6.17 16.48 -2.24
CA SER A 226 5.50 15.92 -1.05
C SER A 226 3.98 15.83 -1.26
N LEU A 227 3.34 16.89 -1.75
CA LEU A 227 1.90 16.90 -2.06
C LEU A 227 1.55 15.96 -3.24
N GLN A 228 2.40 15.91 -4.27
CA GLN A 228 2.19 15.00 -5.40
C GLN A 228 2.32 13.53 -4.97
N PHE A 229 3.21 13.20 -4.03
CA PHE A 229 3.33 11.85 -3.47
C PHE A 229 2.02 11.39 -2.81
N ASP A 230 1.39 12.26 -2.01
CA ASP A 230 0.09 11.96 -1.40
C ASP A 230 -1.05 11.94 -2.43
N LEU A 231 -0.95 12.73 -3.50
CA LEU A 231 -1.91 12.71 -4.60
C LEU A 231 -1.83 11.40 -5.40
N VAL A 232 -0.63 10.85 -5.61
CA VAL A 232 -0.45 9.51 -6.20
C VAL A 232 -1.24 8.48 -5.39
N LYS A 233 -1.09 8.46 -4.06
CA LYS A 233 -1.84 7.53 -3.19
C LYS A 233 -3.36 7.68 -3.36
N ALA A 234 -3.85 8.93 -3.38
CA ALA A 234 -5.26 9.21 -3.60
C ALA A 234 -5.76 8.64 -4.94
N LEU A 235 -5.02 8.89 -6.02
CA LEU A 235 -5.39 8.43 -7.35
C LEU A 235 -5.27 6.90 -7.50
N MET A 236 -4.23 6.28 -6.93
CA MET A 236 -4.04 4.82 -6.92
C MET A 236 -5.21 4.12 -6.23
N SER A 237 -5.69 4.64 -5.09
CA SER A 237 -6.83 4.06 -4.35
C SER A 237 -8.16 4.10 -5.11
N LYS A 238 -8.26 4.91 -6.17
CA LYS A 238 -9.44 5.03 -7.02
C LYS A 238 -9.42 4.10 -8.23
N LEU A 239 -8.33 3.35 -8.45
CA LEU A 239 -8.26 2.39 -9.54
C LEU A 239 -9.23 1.24 -9.28
N ALA A 240 -10.12 0.99 -10.23
CA ALA A 240 -11.06 -0.12 -10.23
C ALA A 240 -11.13 -0.73 -11.64
N VAL A 241 -11.37 -2.04 -11.72
CA VAL A 241 -11.55 -2.74 -13.00
C VAL A 241 -13.00 -2.56 -13.48
N PRO A 242 -13.26 -2.19 -14.75
CA PRO A 242 -12.27 -1.88 -15.79
C PRO A 242 -11.57 -0.53 -15.56
N TYR A 243 -10.25 -0.50 -15.74
CA TYR A 243 -9.43 0.69 -15.47
C TYR A 243 -9.77 1.85 -16.42
N GLN A 244 -9.92 3.05 -15.86
CA GLN A 244 -10.16 4.27 -16.63
C GLN A 244 -8.86 4.76 -17.28
N VAL A 245 -8.86 4.93 -18.60
CA VAL A 245 -7.65 5.29 -19.38
C VAL A 245 -7.11 6.66 -18.97
N GLU A 246 -7.99 7.61 -18.67
CA GLU A 246 -7.64 8.97 -18.24
C GLU A 246 -6.89 8.95 -16.91
N LEU A 247 -7.38 8.17 -15.94
CA LEU A 247 -6.77 8.04 -14.61
C LEU A 247 -5.39 7.37 -14.69
N VAL A 248 -5.27 6.29 -15.46
CA VAL A 248 -3.99 5.61 -15.71
C VAL A 248 -2.98 6.57 -16.35
N THR A 249 -3.42 7.39 -17.30
CA THR A 249 -2.57 8.38 -17.98
C THR A 249 -2.11 9.49 -17.02
N GLU A 250 -3.01 10.00 -16.17
CA GLU A 250 -2.67 10.99 -15.15
C GLU A 250 -1.65 10.42 -14.16
N LEU A 251 -1.85 9.20 -13.68
CA LEU A 251 -0.94 8.51 -12.77
C LEU A 251 0.45 8.33 -13.36
N LYS A 252 0.59 7.88 -14.61
CA LYS A 252 1.91 7.76 -15.27
C LYS A 252 2.70 9.05 -15.24
N LYS A 253 2.04 10.16 -15.62
CA LYS A 253 2.68 11.48 -15.64
C LYS A 253 3.11 11.90 -14.23
N LEU A 254 2.20 11.77 -13.26
CA LEU A 254 2.44 12.19 -11.88
C LEU A 254 3.54 11.36 -11.21
N LEU A 255 3.52 10.03 -11.39
CA LEU A 255 4.55 9.12 -10.89
C LEU A 255 5.92 9.47 -11.44
N TRP A 256 6.03 9.76 -12.74
CA TRP A 256 7.29 10.15 -13.37
C TRP A 256 7.84 11.46 -12.78
N GLU A 257 7.00 12.49 -12.64
CA GLU A 257 7.39 13.78 -12.04
C GLU A 257 7.86 13.61 -10.58
N CYS A 258 7.10 12.88 -9.77
CA CYS A 258 7.46 12.58 -8.38
C CYS A 258 8.79 11.83 -8.29
N LEU A 259 8.91 10.73 -9.04
CA LEU A 259 10.06 9.84 -8.99
C LEU A 259 11.36 10.59 -9.31
N GLN A 260 11.34 11.46 -10.32
CA GLN A 260 12.51 12.28 -10.66
C GLN A 260 12.99 13.12 -9.50
N PHE A 261 12.08 13.74 -8.75
CA PHE A 261 12.43 14.54 -7.59
C PHE A 261 13.08 13.68 -6.50
N TYR A 262 12.45 12.56 -6.12
CA TYR A 262 12.95 11.72 -5.02
C TYR A 262 14.29 11.05 -5.39
N GLU A 263 14.48 10.60 -6.63
CA GLU A 263 15.76 10.03 -7.08
C GLU A 263 16.88 11.08 -7.17
N LYS A 264 16.58 12.27 -7.73
CA LYS A 264 17.54 13.38 -7.81
C LYS A 264 18.06 13.77 -6.42
N ASN A 265 17.18 13.73 -5.42
CA ASN A 265 17.50 14.10 -4.04
C ASN A 265 17.91 12.91 -3.16
N GLN A 266 18.06 11.70 -3.73
CA GLN A 266 18.50 10.49 -3.03
C GLN A 266 17.61 10.10 -1.85
N ILE A 267 16.30 10.26 -2.03
CA ILE A 267 15.28 9.88 -1.05
C ILE A 267 14.72 8.52 -1.48
N TRP A 268 15.41 7.46 -1.08
CA TRP A 268 15.24 6.13 -1.66
C TRP A 268 13.97 5.40 -1.22
N ALA A 269 13.52 5.59 0.02
CA ALA A 269 12.31 4.96 0.53
C ALA A 269 11.06 5.38 -0.28
N GLU A 270 10.82 6.68 -0.42
CA GLU A 270 9.72 7.23 -1.20
C GLU A 270 9.86 6.90 -2.70
N ALA A 271 11.07 6.97 -3.26
CA ALA A 271 11.31 6.55 -4.63
C ALA A 271 10.97 5.06 -4.84
N GLY A 272 11.30 4.20 -3.87
CA GLY A 272 10.98 2.77 -3.89
C GLY A 272 9.47 2.52 -3.91
N ILE A 273 8.71 3.22 -3.05
CA ILE A 273 7.24 3.13 -3.01
C ILE A 273 6.65 3.57 -4.36
N LEU A 274 7.08 4.71 -4.91
CA LEU A 274 6.61 5.19 -6.21
C LEU A 274 6.95 4.23 -7.36
N LEU A 275 8.07 3.50 -7.27
CA LEU A 275 8.45 2.49 -8.25
C LEU A 275 7.57 1.23 -8.18
N ILE A 276 7.06 0.87 -6.99
CA ILE A 276 6.04 -0.18 -6.86
C ILE A 276 4.76 0.26 -7.59
N ASP A 277 4.30 1.48 -7.35
CA ASP A 277 3.11 2.03 -8.01
C ASP A 277 3.31 2.13 -9.54
N ALA A 278 4.47 2.62 -9.99
CA ALA A 278 4.82 2.69 -11.41
C ALA A 278 4.88 1.31 -12.06
N SER A 279 5.39 0.29 -11.35
CA SER A 279 5.36 -1.09 -11.82
C SER A 279 3.93 -1.58 -12.02
N PHE A 280 3.03 -1.31 -11.05
CA PHE A 280 1.63 -1.70 -11.16
C PHE A 280 0.95 -1.04 -12.36
N ILE A 281 1.15 0.28 -12.55
CA ILE A 281 0.60 1.01 -13.69
C ILE A 281 1.13 0.48 -15.02
N ALA A 282 2.45 0.25 -15.14
CA ALA A 282 3.02 -0.33 -16.35
C ALA A 282 2.49 -1.75 -16.64
N ASN A 283 2.16 -2.52 -15.59
CA ASN A 283 1.55 -3.85 -15.74
C ASN A 283 0.13 -3.77 -16.31
N ILE A 284 -0.68 -2.78 -15.89
CA ILE A 284 -2.03 -2.54 -16.45
C ILE A 284 -1.97 -2.32 -17.96
N ASP A 285 -0.96 -1.61 -18.46
CA ASP A 285 -0.74 -1.38 -19.90
C ASP A 285 -0.06 -2.53 -20.64
N ASN A 286 0.20 -3.66 -19.97
CA ASN A 286 0.99 -4.78 -20.49
C ASN A 286 2.43 -4.40 -20.89
N SER A 287 2.97 -3.31 -20.34
CA SER A 287 4.37 -2.91 -20.46
C SER A 287 5.26 -3.71 -19.51
N PHE A 288 5.26 -5.04 -19.63
CA PHE A 288 5.86 -5.94 -18.65
C PHE A 288 7.36 -5.73 -18.41
N SER A 289 8.14 -5.45 -19.46
CA SER A 289 9.57 -5.17 -19.34
C SER A 289 9.86 -3.89 -18.54
N GLU A 290 9.05 -2.85 -18.75
CA GLU A 290 9.15 -1.60 -18.03
C GLU A 290 8.74 -1.80 -16.56
N SER A 291 7.63 -2.50 -16.34
CA SER A 291 7.15 -2.87 -15.01
C SER A 291 8.20 -3.66 -14.22
N LEU A 292 8.89 -4.62 -14.87
CA LEU A 292 9.96 -5.40 -14.24
C LEU A 292 11.16 -4.52 -13.88
N GLY A 293 11.49 -3.55 -14.73
CA GLY A 293 12.51 -2.54 -14.47
C GLY A 293 12.20 -1.72 -13.22
N TYR A 294 10.96 -1.22 -13.11
CA TYR A 294 10.53 -0.45 -11.95
C TYR A 294 10.56 -1.27 -10.66
N ILE A 295 9.94 -2.46 -10.63
CA ILE A 295 9.87 -3.24 -9.38
C ILE A 295 11.24 -3.74 -8.92
N SER A 296 12.13 -4.08 -9.86
CA SER A 296 13.50 -4.48 -9.50
C SER A 296 14.31 -3.32 -8.92
N LYS A 297 14.08 -2.10 -9.42
CA LYS A 297 14.68 -0.89 -8.87
C LYS A 297 14.09 -0.53 -7.51
N ALA A 298 12.78 -0.72 -7.32
CA ALA A 298 12.10 -0.53 -6.05
C ALA A 298 12.72 -1.41 -4.94
N ILE A 299 12.86 -2.72 -5.21
CA ILE A 299 13.47 -3.68 -4.27
C ILE A 299 14.85 -3.19 -3.84
N LYS A 300 15.73 -2.82 -4.79
CA LYS A 300 17.08 -2.33 -4.50
C LYS A 300 17.08 -1.10 -3.59
N TYR A 301 16.18 -0.14 -3.83
CA TYR A 301 16.10 1.07 -3.01
C TYR A 301 15.58 0.78 -1.61
N LEU A 302 14.57 -0.06 -1.49
CA LEU A 302 13.99 -0.42 -0.20
C LEU A 302 14.94 -1.29 0.64
N GLU A 303 15.70 -2.19 0.00
CA GLU A 303 16.79 -2.94 0.64
C GLU A 303 17.89 -2.02 1.18
N SER A 304 18.25 -0.96 0.44
CA SER A 304 19.28 -0.01 0.89
C SER A 304 18.85 0.84 2.10
N GLU A 305 17.56 0.87 2.39
CA GLU A 305 16.95 1.58 3.53
C GLU A 305 16.52 0.59 4.64
N ASP A 306 16.85 -0.70 4.52
CA ASP A 306 16.48 -1.78 5.45
C ASP A 306 14.95 -1.92 5.68
N LEU A 307 14.12 -1.54 4.69
CA LEU A 307 12.65 -1.54 4.77
C LEU A 307 12.06 -2.92 4.43
N THR A 308 12.30 -3.90 5.29
CA THR A 308 12.01 -5.33 5.07
C THR A 308 10.57 -5.63 4.65
N GLU A 309 9.58 -4.97 5.24
CA GLU A 309 8.15 -5.16 4.91
C GLU A 309 7.83 -4.71 3.49
N LEU A 310 8.31 -3.52 3.10
CA LEU A 310 8.12 -2.97 1.76
C LEU A 310 8.90 -3.77 0.71
N VAL A 311 10.08 -4.32 1.06
CA VAL A 311 10.80 -5.27 0.20
C VAL A 311 9.96 -6.52 -0.05
N GLY A 312 9.35 -7.08 1.00
CA GLY A 312 8.42 -8.20 0.89
C GLY A 312 7.25 -7.89 -0.04
N GLU A 313 6.63 -6.71 0.13
CA GLU A 313 5.53 -6.27 -0.75
C GLU A 313 5.99 -6.16 -2.21
N ALA A 314 7.16 -5.56 -2.44
CA ALA A 314 7.71 -5.43 -3.78
C ALA A 314 7.97 -6.80 -4.45
N TYR A 315 8.44 -7.80 -3.69
CA TYR A 315 8.58 -9.17 -4.16
C TYR A 315 7.23 -9.82 -4.48
N MET A 316 6.20 -9.61 -3.66
CA MET A 316 4.85 -10.09 -3.94
C MET A 316 4.31 -9.49 -5.24
N ARG A 317 4.44 -8.17 -5.42
CA ARG A 317 4.04 -7.46 -6.66
C ARG A 317 4.83 -7.95 -7.87
N LYS A 318 6.14 -8.22 -7.71
CA LYS A 318 6.99 -8.81 -8.75
C LYS A 318 6.52 -10.22 -9.13
N GLY A 319 6.11 -11.04 -8.17
CA GLY A 319 5.53 -12.36 -8.41
C GLY A 319 4.28 -12.28 -9.28
N THR A 320 3.34 -11.40 -8.91
CA THR A 320 2.11 -11.15 -9.67
C THR A 320 2.39 -10.66 -11.09
N LEU A 321 3.29 -9.68 -11.25
CA LEU A 321 3.74 -9.17 -12.54
C LEU A 321 4.28 -10.30 -13.44
N LEU A 322 5.25 -11.06 -12.93
CA LEU A 322 5.92 -12.10 -13.72
C LEU A 322 4.98 -13.24 -14.08
N TYR A 323 4.04 -13.56 -13.19
CA TYR A 323 2.97 -14.49 -13.47
C TYR A 323 2.04 -13.97 -14.58
N SER A 324 1.57 -12.72 -14.51
CA SER A 324 0.79 -12.09 -15.59
C SER A 324 1.54 -12.09 -16.92
N TRP A 325 2.85 -11.78 -16.92
CA TRP A 325 3.67 -11.81 -18.13
C TRP A 325 3.77 -13.25 -18.69
N SER A 326 3.90 -14.25 -17.81
CA SER A 326 3.97 -15.65 -18.23
C SER A 326 2.71 -16.13 -18.96
N LYS A 327 1.54 -15.69 -18.49
CA LYS A 327 0.24 -15.93 -19.12
C LYS A 327 0.08 -15.26 -20.48
N ASN A 328 0.81 -14.17 -20.71
CA ASN A 328 0.84 -13.42 -21.96
C ASN A 328 1.97 -13.92 -22.89
N GLY A 329 2.06 -15.24 -23.09
CA GLY A 329 2.93 -15.86 -24.08
C GLY A 329 4.42 -15.93 -23.72
N ASN A 330 4.79 -15.69 -22.46
CA ASN A 330 6.18 -15.70 -22.01
C ASN A 330 6.44 -16.72 -20.88
N PRO A 331 6.27 -18.04 -21.14
CA PRO A 331 6.30 -19.09 -20.12
C PRO A 331 7.61 -19.18 -19.32
N GLN A 332 8.71 -18.59 -19.82
CA GLN A 332 9.97 -18.50 -19.08
C GLN A 332 9.84 -17.77 -17.73
N PHE A 333 8.79 -16.96 -17.53
CA PHE A 333 8.60 -16.18 -16.29
C PHE A 333 7.84 -16.90 -15.18
N TYR A 334 7.31 -18.12 -15.40
CA TYR A 334 6.66 -18.87 -14.32
C TYR A 334 7.60 -19.15 -13.13
N ARG A 335 8.85 -19.56 -13.40
CA ARG A 335 9.83 -19.84 -12.34
C ARG A 335 10.29 -18.57 -11.61
N PRO A 336 10.66 -17.49 -12.33
CA PRO A 336 10.91 -16.19 -11.68
C PRO A 336 9.73 -15.66 -10.83
N ALA A 337 8.49 -15.90 -11.25
CA ALA A 337 7.31 -15.54 -10.46
C ALA A 337 7.22 -16.36 -9.15
N LEU A 338 7.45 -17.67 -9.23
CA LEU A 338 7.53 -18.55 -8.06
C LEU A 338 8.61 -18.10 -7.08
N GLU A 339 9.82 -17.82 -7.58
CA GLU A 339 10.94 -17.33 -6.76
C GLU A 339 10.58 -16.01 -6.05
N ALA A 340 9.95 -15.07 -6.76
CA ALA A 340 9.53 -13.81 -6.16
C ALA A 340 8.48 -13.98 -5.05
N PHE A 341 7.50 -14.87 -5.23
CA PHE A 341 6.55 -15.21 -4.15
C PHE A 341 7.22 -15.89 -2.96
N GLN A 342 8.21 -16.76 -3.21
CA GLN A 342 8.99 -17.39 -2.14
C GLN A 342 9.84 -16.38 -1.35
N GLU A 343 10.41 -15.37 -2.01
CA GLU A 343 11.10 -14.27 -1.31
C GLU A 343 10.11 -13.44 -0.47
N ALA A 344 8.91 -13.14 -0.98
CA ALA A 344 7.88 -12.45 -0.20
C ALA A 344 7.46 -13.22 1.06
N LEU A 345 7.36 -14.56 0.98
CA LEU A 345 7.05 -15.43 2.12
C LEU A 345 8.14 -15.49 3.21
N ARG A 346 9.36 -14.98 2.95
CA ARG A 346 10.37 -14.81 4.00
C ARG A 346 10.00 -13.68 4.96
N THR A 347 9.27 -12.69 4.47
CA THR A 347 8.78 -11.54 5.25
C THR A 347 7.38 -11.82 5.77
N PHE A 348 6.46 -12.25 4.91
CA PHE A 348 5.06 -12.48 5.25
C PHE A 348 4.85 -13.92 5.67
N THR A 349 5.15 -14.21 6.94
CA THR A 349 4.91 -15.53 7.54
C THR A 349 3.46 -15.69 8.00
N LYS A 350 3.02 -16.94 8.19
CA LYS A 350 1.68 -17.26 8.69
C LYS A 350 1.40 -16.62 10.06
N GLU A 351 2.42 -16.46 10.89
CA GLU A 351 2.30 -15.92 12.23
C GLU A 351 2.30 -14.39 12.26
N GLN A 352 3.08 -13.74 11.39
CA GLN A 352 3.27 -12.29 11.41
C GLN A 352 2.29 -11.55 10.50
N ALA A 353 1.94 -12.12 9.35
CA ALA A 353 1.06 -11.53 8.35
C ALA A 353 0.14 -12.61 7.73
N PRO A 354 -0.77 -13.21 8.52
CA PRO A 354 -1.57 -14.36 8.10
C PRO A 354 -2.40 -14.12 6.85
N GLU A 355 -2.93 -12.90 6.67
CA GLU A 355 -3.72 -12.52 5.50
C GLU A 355 -2.86 -12.48 4.23
N THR A 356 -1.75 -11.72 4.25
CA THR A 356 -0.83 -11.62 3.11
C THR A 356 -0.20 -12.98 2.78
N PHE A 357 0.13 -13.78 3.80
CA PHE A 357 0.59 -15.16 3.63
C PHE A 357 -0.45 -16.00 2.86
N ALA A 358 -1.73 -15.91 3.24
CA ALA A 358 -2.82 -16.62 2.58
C ALA A 358 -3.03 -16.13 1.13
N GLU A 359 -2.91 -14.83 0.87
CA GLU A 359 -2.97 -14.25 -0.48
C GLU A 359 -1.84 -14.78 -1.38
N ILE A 360 -0.60 -14.81 -0.88
CA ILE A 360 0.53 -15.38 -1.64
C ILE A 360 0.30 -16.87 -1.91
N HIS A 361 -0.22 -17.62 -0.94
CA HIS A 361 -0.55 -19.03 -1.14
C HIS A 361 -1.70 -19.26 -2.13
N HIS A 362 -2.67 -18.35 -2.21
CA HIS A 362 -3.69 -18.37 -3.27
C HIS A 362 -3.03 -18.21 -4.64
N GLN A 363 -2.13 -17.23 -4.81
CA GLN A 363 -1.40 -17.02 -6.07
C GLN A 363 -0.50 -18.20 -6.43
N LEU A 364 0.23 -18.76 -5.46
CA LEU A 364 1.05 -19.95 -5.64
C LEU A 364 0.21 -21.17 -6.05
N GLY A 365 -0.98 -21.32 -5.48
CA GLY A 365 -1.93 -22.37 -5.86
C GLY A 365 -2.24 -22.34 -7.35
N ILE A 366 -2.60 -21.17 -7.86
CA ILE A 366 -2.86 -20.96 -9.30
C ILE A 366 -1.59 -21.19 -10.12
N LEU A 367 -0.47 -20.58 -9.72
CA LEU A 367 0.79 -20.65 -10.45
C LEU A 367 1.28 -22.10 -10.62
N TYR A 368 1.23 -22.91 -9.56
CA TYR A 368 1.60 -24.33 -9.66
C TYR A 368 0.67 -25.15 -10.56
N ALA A 369 -0.61 -24.81 -10.62
CA ALA A 369 -1.57 -25.52 -11.48
C ALA A 369 -1.31 -25.28 -12.96
N GLU A 370 -0.79 -24.10 -13.30
CA GLU A 370 -0.63 -23.65 -14.69
C GLU A 370 0.80 -23.71 -15.21
N MET A 371 1.77 -23.93 -14.32
CA MET A 371 3.18 -23.96 -14.70
C MET A 371 3.47 -25.10 -15.69
N PRO A 372 4.02 -24.80 -16.88
CA PRO A 372 4.38 -25.81 -17.86
C PRO A 372 5.60 -26.61 -17.37
N ASP A 373 5.46 -27.93 -17.29
CA ASP A 373 6.58 -28.83 -16.96
C ASP A 373 6.37 -30.20 -17.60
N GLU A 374 7.43 -31.02 -17.56
CA GLU A 374 7.41 -32.41 -17.99
C GLU A 374 6.33 -33.21 -17.23
N ASP A 375 5.68 -34.15 -17.91
CA ASP A 375 4.57 -34.95 -17.35
C ASP A 375 4.91 -35.61 -16.00
N LYS A 376 6.17 -35.98 -15.80
CA LYS A 376 6.65 -36.60 -14.55
C LYS A 376 6.56 -35.69 -13.33
N LYS A 377 6.55 -34.37 -13.51
CA LYS A 377 6.48 -33.39 -12.41
C LYS A 377 5.07 -32.87 -12.16
N ARG A 378 4.12 -33.09 -13.07
CA ARG A 378 2.75 -32.59 -12.94
C ARG A 378 2.05 -33.05 -11.65
N SER A 379 2.29 -34.28 -11.20
CA SER A 379 1.72 -34.75 -9.93
C SER A 379 2.29 -34.04 -8.70
N VAL A 380 3.56 -33.63 -8.74
CA VAL A 380 4.20 -32.86 -7.66
C VAL A 380 3.62 -31.45 -7.64
N TRP A 381 3.51 -30.80 -8.80
CA TRP A 381 2.91 -29.47 -8.91
C TRP A 381 1.43 -29.46 -8.50
N ALA A 382 0.66 -30.49 -8.86
CA ALA A 382 -0.71 -30.65 -8.39
C ALA A 382 -0.78 -30.74 -6.86
N ALA A 383 0.12 -31.51 -6.23
CA ALA A 383 0.17 -31.60 -4.76
C ALA A 383 0.53 -30.26 -4.09
N LEU A 384 1.50 -29.53 -4.64
CA LEU A 384 1.90 -28.20 -4.14
C LEU A 384 0.81 -27.15 -4.36
N SER A 385 0.13 -27.20 -5.50
CA SER A 385 -1.03 -26.37 -5.83
C SER A 385 -2.16 -26.60 -4.82
N SER A 386 -2.58 -27.86 -4.62
CA SER A 386 -3.55 -28.25 -3.60
C SER A 386 -3.16 -27.81 -2.18
N SER A 387 -1.89 -27.96 -1.82
CA SER A 387 -1.40 -27.53 -0.50
C SER A 387 -1.53 -26.01 -0.33
N SER A 388 -1.18 -25.24 -1.37
CA SER A 388 -1.21 -23.78 -1.31
C SER A 388 -2.64 -23.25 -1.24
N PHE A 389 -3.57 -23.83 -2.03
CA PHE A 389 -4.99 -23.49 -1.91
C PHE A 389 -5.55 -23.79 -0.51
N LYS A 390 -5.13 -24.91 0.11
CA LYS A 390 -5.55 -25.24 1.48
C LYS A 390 -5.01 -24.28 2.52
N GLU A 391 -3.76 -23.80 2.39
CA GLU A 391 -3.24 -22.75 3.28
C GLU A 391 -4.05 -21.46 3.13
N ALA A 392 -4.40 -21.06 1.91
CA ALA A 392 -5.24 -19.88 1.69
C ALA A 392 -6.65 -20.04 2.30
N LEU A 393 -7.29 -21.20 2.12
CA LEU A 393 -8.62 -21.52 2.69
C LEU A 393 -8.60 -21.73 4.21
N ALA A 394 -7.43 -21.97 4.82
CA ALA A 394 -7.31 -22.04 6.27
C ALA A 394 -7.47 -20.66 6.93
N PHE A 395 -7.18 -19.57 6.21
CA PHE A 395 -7.39 -18.20 6.64
C PHE A 395 -8.71 -17.62 6.11
N TYR A 396 -8.88 -17.66 4.79
CA TYR A 396 -10.09 -17.16 4.12
C TYR A 396 -11.21 -18.18 4.21
N THR A 397 -11.86 -18.25 5.38
CA THR A 397 -12.98 -19.16 5.66
C THR A 397 -14.30 -18.63 5.09
N LYS A 398 -15.28 -19.52 4.91
CA LYS A 398 -16.63 -19.20 4.42
C LYS A 398 -17.32 -18.17 5.31
N GLU A 399 -17.09 -18.21 6.61
CA GLU A 399 -17.74 -17.35 7.60
C GLU A 399 -17.09 -15.97 7.73
N ALA A 400 -15.75 -15.91 7.76
CA ALA A 400 -15.03 -14.66 7.98
C ALA A 400 -14.80 -13.86 6.68
N TYR A 401 -14.59 -14.57 5.56
CA TYR A 401 -14.23 -13.97 4.28
C TYR A 401 -14.97 -14.65 3.12
N PRO A 402 -16.32 -14.61 3.09
CA PRO A 402 -17.13 -15.39 2.14
C PRO A 402 -16.74 -15.13 0.68
N TYR A 403 -16.52 -13.88 0.30
CA TYR A 403 -16.16 -13.51 -1.07
C TYR A 403 -14.81 -14.10 -1.50
N GLN A 404 -13.78 -13.98 -0.66
CA GLN A 404 -12.45 -14.53 -0.90
C GLN A 404 -12.50 -16.07 -0.91
N TYR A 405 -13.19 -16.69 0.05
CA TYR A 405 -13.40 -18.13 0.10
C TYR A 405 -14.02 -18.67 -1.21
N ALA A 406 -15.10 -18.05 -1.70
CA ALA A 406 -15.73 -18.44 -2.97
C ALA A 406 -14.77 -18.32 -4.16
N THR A 407 -13.97 -17.26 -4.18
CA THR A 407 -12.98 -17.03 -5.24
C THR A 407 -11.87 -18.07 -5.22
N ILE A 408 -11.37 -18.41 -4.03
CA ILE A 408 -10.35 -19.45 -3.87
C ILE A 408 -10.93 -20.82 -4.21
N CYS A 409 -12.17 -21.14 -3.80
CA CYS A 409 -12.84 -22.39 -4.14
C CYS A 409 -13.01 -22.56 -5.66
N ASN A 410 -13.49 -21.54 -6.36
CA ASN A 410 -13.61 -21.58 -7.82
C ASN A 410 -12.25 -21.77 -8.50
N ASN A 411 -11.21 -21.04 -8.06
CA ASN A 411 -9.87 -21.16 -8.65
C ASN A 411 -9.22 -22.51 -8.35
N TYR A 412 -9.47 -23.06 -7.16
CA TYR A 412 -8.99 -24.39 -6.80
C TYR A 412 -9.71 -25.47 -7.60
N ALA A 413 -11.03 -25.35 -7.80
CA ALA A 413 -11.78 -26.23 -8.69
C ALA A 413 -11.23 -26.20 -10.12
N ASN A 414 -11.00 -25.00 -10.68
CA ASN A 414 -10.36 -24.82 -12.00
C ASN A 414 -8.97 -25.48 -12.07
N ALA A 415 -8.19 -25.42 -10.99
CA ALA A 415 -6.89 -26.08 -10.95
C ALA A 415 -7.03 -27.61 -10.97
N ILE A 416 -7.95 -28.16 -10.16
CA ILE A 416 -8.15 -29.61 -10.03
C ILE A 416 -8.60 -30.25 -11.34
N THR A 417 -9.41 -29.57 -12.16
CA THR A 417 -9.84 -30.10 -13.47
C THR A 417 -8.67 -30.34 -14.45
N HIS A 418 -7.52 -29.70 -14.20
CA HIS A 418 -6.30 -29.83 -14.99
C HIS A 418 -5.24 -30.74 -14.34
N TYR A 419 -5.45 -31.22 -13.11
CA TYR A 419 -4.52 -32.13 -12.47
C TYR A 419 -4.48 -33.50 -13.16
N PRO A 420 -3.34 -34.21 -13.08
CA PRO A 420 -3.27 -35.61 -13.52
C PRO A 420 -4.35 -36.46 -12.83
N GLN A 421 -4.97 -37.36 -13.59
CA GLN A 421 -6.00 -38.26 -13.06
C GLN A 421 -5.44 -39.10 -11.91
N MET A 422 -6.17 -39.13 -10.79
CA MET A 422 -5.77 -39.92 -9.64
C MET A 422 -6.07 -41.40 -9.87
N LYS A 423 -5.26 -42.30 -9.29
CA LYS A 423 -5.57 -43.73 -9.25
C LYS A 423 -6.84 -44.05 -8.46
N LYS A 424 -7.28 -43.14 -7.58
CA LYS A 424 -8.47 -43.26 -6.72
C LYS A 424 -9.21 -41.91 -6.67
N GLY A 425 -10.48 -41.92 -7.05
CA GLY A 425 -11.36 -40.75 -7.03
C GLY A 425 -11.30 -39.92 -8.32
N ASP A 426 -12.35 -39.14 -8.54
CA ASP A 426 -12.52 -38.30 -9.71
C ASP A 426 -12.18 -36.84 -9.38
N ASN A 427 -11.22 -36.26 -10.10
CA ASN A 427 -10.85 -34.86 -9.96
C ASN A 427 -12.02 -33.94 -10.30
N TYR A 428 -12.80 -34.28 -11.34
CA TYR A 428 -13.94 -33.47 -11.76
C TYR A 428 -15.03 -33.46 -10.69
N GLN A 429 -15.28 -34.59 -10.01
CA GLN A 429 -16.25 -34.61 -8.90
C GLN A 429 -15.83 -33.65 -7.77
N LYS A 430 -14.56 -33.68 -7.37
CA LYS A 430 -14.03 -32.76 -6.36
C LYS A 430 -14.13 -31.29 -6.81
N ALA A 431 -13.90 -31.02 -8.09
CA ALA A 431 -14.07 -29.68 -8.65
C ALA A 431 -15.54 -29.23 -8.60
N LEU A 432 -16.50 -30.11 -8.92
CA LEU A 432 -17.93 -29.83 -8.79
C LEU A 432 -18.32 -29.47 -7.34
N ASP A 433 -17.79 -30.18 -6.35
CA ASP A 433 -18.04 -29.88 -4.93
C ASP A 433 -17.52 -28.48 -4.55
N LEU A 434 -16.31 -28.11 -5.00
CA LEU A 434 -15.75 -26.78 -4.77
C LEU A 434 -16.46 -25.67 -5.54
N TYR A 435 -16.94 -25.92 -6.77
CA TYR A 435 -17.79 -24.97 -7.47
C TYR A 435 -19.10 -24.75 -6.73
N LYS A 436 -19.71 -25.81 -6.14
CA LYS A 436 -20.91 -25.69 -5.30
C LYS A 436 -20.65 -24.79 -4.09
N GLU A 437 -19.52 -25.00 -3.39
CA GLU A 437 -19.10 -24.10 -2.30
C GLU A 437 -18.96 -22.63 -2.74
N ALA A 438 -18.42 -22.37 -3.93
CA ALA A 438 -18.35 -21.02 -4.48
C ALA A 438 -19.74 -20.45 -4.86
N LEU A 439 -20.63 -21.29 -5.42
CA LEU A 439 -21.99 -20.91 -5.85
C LEU A 439 -22.95 -20.66 -4.68
N ASP A 440 -22.70 -21.23 -3.51
CA ASP A 440 -23.44 -20.92 -2.28
C ASP A 440 -23.31 -19.44 -1.89
N ILE A 441 -22.15 -18.85 -2.18
CA ILE A 441 -21.83 -17.46 -1.83
C ILE A 441 -22.05 -16.52 -3.02
N ARG A 442 -21.69 -16.95 -4.23
CA ARG A 442 -21.89 -16.21 -5.47
C ARG A 442 -23.35 -16.32 -5.90
N THR A 443 -24.24 -15.63 -5.18
CA THR A 443 -25.67 -15.61 -5.48
C THR A 443 -25.97 -14.79 -6.74
N ALA A 444 -27.14 -15.05 -7.35
CA ALA A 444 -27.61 -14.28 -8.50
C ALA A 444 -27.82 -12.79 -8.19
N GLN A 445 -28.08 -12.47 -6.92
CA GLN A 445 -28.35 -11.10 -6.46
C GLN A 445 -27.05 -10.33 -6.21
N ASP A 446 -26.08 -10.95 -5.54
CA ASP A 446 -24.91 -10.24 -5.03
C ASP A 446 -23.74 -10.27 -6.03
N PHE A 447 -23.57 -11.38 -6.77
CA PHE A 447 -22.44 -11.60 -7.67
C PHE A 447 -22.87 -12.26 -9.00
N PRO A 448 -23.80 -11.67 -9.77
CA PRO A 448 -24.38 -12.30 -10.96
C PRO A 448 -23.33 -12.67 -12.02
N PHE A 449 -22.29 -11.85 -12.20
CA PHE A 449 -21.25 -12.06 -13.20
C PHE A 449 -20.29 -13.19 -12.79
N GLU A 450 -19.76 -13.16 -11.56
CA GLU A 450 -18.89 -14.21 -11.03
C GLU A 450 -19.62 -15.54 -10.86
N ARG A 451 -20.92 -15.49 -10.56
CA ARG A 451 -21.79 -16.66 -10.57
C ARG A 451 -21.84 -17.27 -11.96
N ALA A 452 -22.14 -16.47 -13.00
CA ALA A 452 -22.18 -16.96 -14.38
C ALA A 452 -20.85 -17.64 -14.80
N LEU A 453 -19.70 -17.04 -14.45
CA LEU A 453 -18.38 -17.65 -14.68
C LEU A 453 -18.22 -19.01 -13.97
N THR A 454 -18.64 -19.08 -12.70
CA THR A 454 -18.56 -20.33 -11.91
C THR A 454 -19.49 -21.40 -12.49
N LEU A 455 -20.68 -21.03 -12.95
CA LEU A 455 -21.63 -21.94 -13.60
C LEU A 455 -21.07 -22.50 -14.91
N ILE A 456 -20.39 -21.70 -15.73
CA ILE A 456 -19.72 -22.20 -16.95
C ILE A 456 -18.64 -23.24 -16.59
N ASN A 457 -17.79 -22.93 -15.61
CA ASN A 457 -16.75 -23.87 -15.16
C ASN A 457 -17.35 -25.17 -14.58
N PHE A 458 -18.48 -25.06 -13.87
CA PHE A 458 -19.25 -26.20 -13.38
C PHE A 458 -19.76 -27.07 -14.53
N LEU A 459 -20.34 -26.46 -15.57
CA LEU A 459 -20.86 -27.18 -16.74
C LEU A 459 -19.75 -27.94 -17.46
N GLU A 460 -18.60 -27.29 -17.68
CA GLU A 460 -17.40 -27.93 -18.26
C GLU A 460 -16.94 -29.16 -17.48
N ALA A 461 -16.79 -29.04 -16.16
CA ALA A 461 -16.41 -30.17 -15.31
C ALA A 461 -17.48 -31.28 -15.30
N SER A 462 -18.76 -30.92 -15.41
CA SER A 462 -19.88 -31.88 -15.40
C SER A 462 -19.90 -32.79 -16.61
N TRP A 463 -19.39 -32.33 -17.77
CA TRP A 463 -19.22 -33.17 -18.96
C TRP A 463 -18.12 -34.22 -18.80
N LEU A 464 -17.15 -33.99 -17.91
CA LEU A 464 -15.95 -34.80 -17.78
C LEU A 464 -15.98 -35.76 -16.58
N VAL A 465 -16.87 -35.52 -15.62
CA VAL A 465 -17.02 -36.38 -14.44
C VAL A 465 -17.63 -37.73 -14.81
N GLY A 466 -17.04 -38.81 -14.31
CA GLY A 466 -17.47 -40.18 -14.56
C GLY A 466 -18.84 -40.50 -13.95
N ASN A 467 -19.50 -41.53 -14.48
CA ASN A 467 -20.73 -42.09 -13.89
C ASN A 467 -20.38 -43.42 -13.23
N GLU A 468 -20.94 -43.72 -12.06
CA GLU A 468 -20.64 -44.96 -11.32
C GLU A 468 -20.88 -46.24 -12.15
N ASN A 469 -21.76 -46.19 -13.16
CA ASN A 469 -22.12 -47.33 -14.00
C ASN A 469 -22.09 -47.05 -15.52
N ASP A 470 -21.44 -45.97 -15.98
CA ASP A 470 -21.48 -45.49 -17.38
C ASP A 470 -22.89 -45.28 -17.98
N THR A 471 -23.94 -45.28 -17.14
CA THR A 471 -25.33 -45.03 -17.52
C THR A 471 -25.61 -43.54 -17.56
N PHE A 472 -26.62 -43.14 -18.33
CA PHE A 472 -27.12 -41.76 -18.31
C PHE A 472 -27.55 -41.35 -16.89
N TYR A 473 -27.01 -40.22 -16.41
CA TYR A 473 -27.24 -39.73 -15.05
C TYR A 473 -28.19 -38.54 -15.09
N GLN A 474 -29.49 -38.82 -14.88
CA GLN A 474 -30.59 -37.87 -15.05
C GLN A 474 -30.42 -36.61 -14.19
N GLU A 475 -30.05 -36.75 -12.92
CA GLU A 475 -29.96 -35.62 -11.99
C GLU A 475 -28.91 -34.58 -12.44
N ARG A 476 -27.74 -35.03 -12.92
CA ARG A 476 -26.71 -34.11 -13.45
C ARG A 476 -27.16 -33.47 -14.76
N TYR A 477 -27.85 -34.21 -15.62
CA TYR A 477 -28.41 -33.63 -16.84
C TYR A 477 -29.37 -32.47 -16.52
N GLU A 478 -30.27 -32.67 -15.56
CA GLU A 478 -31.22 -31.65 -15.09
C GLU A 478 -30.48 -30.47 -14.43
N GLU A 479 -29.51 -30.75 -13.55
CA GLU A 479 -28.68 -29.73 -12.90
C GLU A 479 -27.92 -28.87 -13.93
N MET A 480 -27.33 -29.50 -14.95
CA MET A 480 -26.63 -28.79 -16.03
C MET A 480 -27.59 -27.93 -16.86
N LEU A 481 -28.79 -28.43 -17.15
CA LEU A 481 -29.80 -27.69 -17.91
C LEU A 481 -30.27 -26.44 -17.15
N GLU A 482 -30.57 -26.57 -15.86
CA GLU A 482 -30.95 -25.45 -15.00
C GLU A 482 -29.86 -24.38 -14.96
N LYS A 483 -28.61 -24.77 -14.67
CA LYS A 483 -27.48 -23.86 -14.57
C LYS A 483 -27.17 -23.15 -15.90
N ALA A 484 -27.26 -23.87 -17.02
CA ALA A 484 -27.06 -23.28 -18.35
C ALA A 484 -28.16 -22.28 -18.71
N MET A 485 -29.42 -22.53 -18.30
CA MET A 485 -30.50 -21.55 -18.45
C MET A 485 -30.33 -20.35 -17.53
N GLU A 486 -29.85 -20.56 -16.30
CA GLU A 486 -29.60 -19.52 -15.31
C GLU A 486 -28.63 -18.46 -15.86
N ILE A 487 -27.50 -18.86 -16.44
CA ILE A 487 -26.47 -17.95 -16.99
C ILE A 487 -27.07 -16.91 -17.94
N LYS A 488 -28.00 -17.33 -18.82
CA LYS A 488 -28.63 -16.44 -19.81
C LYS A 488 -29.47 -15.32 -19.21
N ASN A 489 -29.93 -15.51 -17.98
CA ASN A 489 -30.75 -14.54 -17.26
C ASN A 489 -29.92 -13.71 -16.26
N LEU A 490 -28.67 -14.12 -15.97
CA LEU A 490 -27.78 -13.45 -15.02
C LEU A 490 -26.97 -12.30 -15.63
N VAL A 491 -26.54 -12.44 -16.89
CA VAL A 491 -25.60 -11.53 -17.52
C VAL A 491 -26.02 -11.14 -18.93
N SER A 492 -25.55 -9.97 -19.39
CA SER A 492 -25.69 -9.50 -20.76
C SER A 492 -24.44 -9.74 -21.63
N ASP A 493 -23.39 -10.34 -21.07
CA ASP A 493 -22.14 -10.60 -21.80
C ASP A 493 -22.36 -11.64 -22.91
N GLU A 494 -22.10 -11.23 -24.15
CA GLU A 494 -22.38 -12.04 -25.34
C GLU A 494 -21.58 -13.35 -25.36
N LYS A 495 -20.34 -13.36 -24.84
CA LYS A 495 -19.50 -14.56 -24.82
C LYS A 495 -20.05 -15.58 -23.83
N LEU A 496 -20.41 -15.14 -22.62
CA LEU A 496 -21.01 -16.01 -21.62
C LEU A 496 -22.36 -16.57 -22.07
N ILE A 497 -23.19 -15.75 -22.72
CA ILE A 497 -24.47 -16.19 -23.29
C ILE A 497 -24.24 -17.20 -24.42
N ALA A 498 -23.27 -16.97 -25.30
CA ALA A 498 -22.93 -17.90 -26.38
C ALA A 498 -22.47 -19.25 -25.83
N GLU A 499 -21.63 -19.24 -24.79
CA GLU A 499 -21.15 -20.46 -24.13
C GLU A 499 -22.28 -21.24 -23.47
N ALA A 500 -23.19 -20.55 -22.77
CA ALA A 500 -24.36 -21.18 -22.18
C ALA A 500 -25.28 -21.81 -23.27
N ASN A 501 -25.48 -21.12 -24.40
CA ASN A 501 -26.24 -21.66 -25.52
C ASN A 501 -25.56 -22.90 -26.13
N ARG A 502 -24.23 -22.93 -26.24
CA ARG A 502 -23.49 -24.11 -26.69
C ARG A 502 -23.77 -25.31 -25.79
N HIS A 503 -23.67 -25.14 -24.47
CA HIS A 503 -24.02 -26.21 -23.51
C HIS A 503 -25.47 -26.69 -23.66
N LEU A 504 -26.43 -25.77 -23.82
CA LEU A 504 -27.85 -26.13 -24.04
C LEU A 504 -28.06 -26.92 -25.33
N GLU A 505 -27.33 -26.60 -26.40
CA GLU A 505 -27.37 -27.37 -27.65
C GLU A 505 -26.78 -28.77 -27.48
N ASP A 506 -25.67 -28.89 -26.77
CA ASP A 506 -25.03 -30.17 -26.49
C ASP A 506 -25.90 -31.07 -25.60
N LEU A 507 -26.56 -30.51 -24.58
CA LEU A 507 -27.56 -31.21 -23.75
C LEU A 507 -28.76 -31.71 -24.59
N LYS A 508 -29.28 -30.89 -25.51
CA LYS A 508 -30.36 -31.31 -26.43
C LYS A 508 -29.93 -32.46 -27.34
N ARG A 509 -28.66 -32.47 -27.79
CA ARG A 509 -28.12 -33.57 -28.59
C ARG A 509 -27.98 -34.85 -27.77
N LEU A 510 -27.57 -34.74 -26.50
CA LEU A 510 -27.46 -35.87 -25.58
C LEU A 510 -28.83 -36.52 -25.34
N GLU A 511 -29.85 -35.73 -25.02
CA GLU A 511 -31.23 -36.21 -24.80
C GLU A 511 -31.74 -37.06 -25.98
N LYS A 512 -31.58 -36.56 -27.21
CA LYS A 512 -31.95 -37.30 -28.42
C LYS A 512 -31.22 -38.64 -28.55
N LYS A 513 -29.93 -38.70 -28.22
CA LYS A 513 -29.13 -39.94 -28.26
C LYS A 513 -29.62 -40.95 -27.22
N VAL A 514 -29.94 -40.51 -26.01
CA VAL A 514 -30.44 -41.38 -24.94
C VAL A 514 -31.80 -41.95 -25.30
N VAL A 515 -32.73 -41.12 -25.78
CA VAL A 515 -34.07 -41.57 -26.23
C VAL A 515 -33.95 -42.57 -27.39
N LEU A 516 -33.06 -42.33 -28.36
CA LEU A 516 -32.79 -43.26 -29.48
C LEU A 516 -32.17 -44.60 -29.01
N HIS A 517 -31.42 -44.60 -27.91
CA HIS A 517 -30.83 -45.81 -27.34
C HIS A 517 -31.84 -46.63 -26.52
N LEU A 518 -32.78 -45.96 -25.83
CA LEU A 518 -33.86 -46.62 -25.09
C LEU A 518 -34.99 -47.19 -25.98
N LEU A 519 -35.10 -46.71 -27.23
CA LEU A 519 -36.08 -47.17 -28.23
C LEU A 519 -35.56 -48.34 -29.10
N LYS A 520 -34.29 -48.72 -28.96
CA LYS A 520 -33.66 -49.89 -29.62
C LYS A 520 -33.50 -51.01 -28.60
#